data_AF-A0A0B7IP82-F1
#
_entry.id   AF-A0A0B7IP82-F1
#
_cell.length_a   1.000
_cell.length_b   1.000
_cell.length_c   1.000
_cell.angle_alpha   90.00
_cell.angle_beta   90.00
_cell.angle_gamma   90.00
#
_symmetry.space_group_name_H-M   'P 1'
#
loop_
_entity.id
_entity.type
_entity.pdbx_description
1 polymer ?
#
loop_
_entity_poly.entity_id
_entity_poly.type
_entity_poly.pdbx_seq_one_letter_code
_entity_poly.pdbx_strand_id
1 'polypeptide(L)'
;MNLKRKSAKSILEDRENYGGSDSDYAKSINLKPAIFSRLKKGEIEKIISDTQWLVIAHQLGVQVRDNAWKVARTKIYVEVEDALNFCQQYSKAMILVDDCGIGKTFCAKHIRGNNSARTYTTTKERKPLLTP
;
A
#
# COMPACT_ATOMS: atom_id res chain seq x y z
N MET A 1 -11.84 -3.06 -13.31
CA MET A 1 -12.74 -3.40 -12.19
C MET A 1 -13.42 -2.12 -11.68
N ASN A 2 -14.73 -2.12 -11.43
CA ASN A 2 -15.47 -0.93 -11.01
C ASN A 2 -15.10 -0.53 -9.58
N LEU A 3 -14.90 0.77 -9.30
CA LEU A 3 -14.53 1.31 -7.99
C LEU A 3 -15.44 0.79 -6.88
N LYS A 4 -16.76 0.77 -7.11
CA LYS A 4 -17.74 0.30 -6.11
C LYS A 4 -17.49 -1.14 -5.68
N ARG A 5 -17.16 -2.02 -6.63
CA ARG A 5 -16.82 -3.42 -6.34
C ARG A 5 -15.49 -3.55 -5.60
N LYS A 6 -14.49 -2.74 -5.96
CA LYS A 6 -13.18 -2.72 -5.28
C LYS A 6 -13.36 -2.25 -3.83
N SER A 7 -14.11 -1.18 -3.61
CA SER A 7 -14.46 -0.68 -2.28
C SER A 7 -15.27 -1.70 -1.48
N ALA A 8 -16.30 -2.33 -2.06
CA ALA A 8 -17.08 -3.35 -1.37
C ALA A 8 -16.21 -4.54 -0.91
N LYS A 9 -15.27 -4.98 -1.75
CA LYS A 9 -14.33 -6.05 -1.37
C LYS A 9 -13.44 -5.62 -0.21
N SER A 10 -12.83 -4.44 -0.31
CA SER A 10 -11.95 -3.94 0.75
C SER A 10 -12.68 -3.68 2.07
N ILE A 11 -13.96 -3.27 2.04
CA ILE A 11 -14.81 -3.16 3.23
C ILE A 11 -14.98 -4.54 3.91
N LEU A 12 -15.15 -5.61 3.14
CA LEU A 12 -15.32 -6.96 3.69
C LEU A 12 -13.99 -7.51 4.24
N GLU A 13 -12.88 -7.28 3.56
CA GLU A 13 -11.53 -7.66 4.02
C GLU A 13 -11.14 -6.90 5.30
N ASP A 14 -11.40 -5.59 5.35
CA ASP A 14 -11.12 -4.76 6.53
C ASP A 14 -12.03 -5.13 7.71
N ARG A 15 -13.29 -5.51 7.44
CA ARG A 15 -14.19 -6.05 8.45
C ARG A 15 -13.63 -7.30 9.13
N GLU A 16 -13.02 -8.23 8.40
CA GLU A 16 -12.44 -9.45 8.98
C GLU A 16 -11.33 -9.14 9.99
N ASN A 17 -10.62 -8.02 9.80
CA ASN A 17 -9.57 -7.55 10.69
C ASN A 17 -10.10 -6.73 11.89
N TYR A 18 -11.41 -6.45 11.94
CA TYR A 18 -12.03 -5.65 12.99
C TYR A 18 -12.62 -6.52 14.10
N GLY A 19 -12.14 -6.35 15.34
CA GLY A 19 -12.55 -7.16 16.49
C GLY A 19 -13.93 -6.84 17.11
N GLY A 20 -14.62 -5.79 16.65
CA GLY A 20 -15.92 -5.36 17.18
C GLY A 20 -17.14 -5.90 16.44
N SER A 21 -18.33 -5.41 16.81
CA SER A 21 -19.59 -5.79 16.16
C SER A 21 -19.73 -5.20 14.75
N ASP A 22 -20.57 -5.80 13.90
CA ASP A 22 -20.89 -5.29 12.55
C ASP A 22 -21.45 -3.84 12.61
N SER A 23 -22.19 -3.52 13.67
CA SER A 23 -22.77 -2.19 13.87
C SER A 23 -21.72 -1.14 14.23
N ASP A 24 -20.71 -1.51 15.02
CA ASP A 24 -19.63 -0.59 15.41
C ASP A 24 -18.62 -0.41 14.28
N TYR A 25 -18.37 -1.47 13.53
CA TYR A 25 -17.61 -1.39 12.29
C TYR A 25 -18.28 -0.46 11.27
N ALA A 26 -19.59 -0.62 11.03
CA ALA A 26 -20.30 0.25 10.11
C ALA A 26 -20.15 1.73 10.51
N LYS A 27 -20.24 2.05 11.81
CA LYS A 27 -20.04 3.41 12.31
C LYS A 27 -18.60 3.92 12.11
N SER A 28 -17.58 3.06 12.23
CA SER A 28 -16.17 3.46 12.06
C SER A 28 -15.84 3.91 10.64
N ILE A 29 -16.52 3.33 9.64
CA ILE A 29 -16.44 3.72 8.22
C ILE A 29 -17.55 4.71 7.81
N ASN A 30 -18.23 5.32 8.78
CA ASN A 30 -19.31 6.29 8.59
C ASN A 30 -20.47 5.78 7.70
N LEU A 31 -20.86 4.52 7.93
CA LEU A 31 -21.94 3.81 7.25
C LEU A 31 -23.04 3.44 8.25
N LYS A 32 -24.29 3.42 7.79
CA LYS A 32 -25.40 2.93 8.61
C LYS A 32 -25.31 1.39 8.72
N PRO A 33 -25.55 0.79 9.91
CA PRO A 33 -25.51 -0.67 10.09
C PRO A 33 -26.43 -1.43 9.11
N ALA A 34 -27.60 -0.87 8.80
CA ALA A 34 -28.54 -1.45 7.83
C ALA A 34 -27.96 -1.53 6.40
N ILE A 35 -27.16 -0.53 6.01
CA ILE A 35 -26.51 -0.49 4.69
C ILE A 35 -25.36 -1.49 4.65
N PHE A 36 -24.59 -1.61 5.74
CA PHE A 36 -23.54 -2.61 5.88
C PHE A 36 -24.10 -4.05 5.75
N SER A 37 -25.25 -4.33 6.37
CA SER A 37 -25.92 -5.62 6.25
C SER A 37 -26.32 -5.95 4.80
N ARG A 38 -26.81 -4.95 4.04
CA ARG A 38 -27.11 -5.11 2.59
C ARG A 38 -25.85 -5.33 1.77
N LEU A 39 -24.77 -4.60 2.08
CA LEU A 39 -23.47 -4.77 1.45
C LEU A 39 -22.90 -6.17 1.65
N LYS A 40 -23.06 -6.74 2.85
CA LYS A 40 -22.68 -8.13 3.18
C LYS A 40 -23.50 -9.17 2.40
N LYS A 41 -24.74 -8.85 2.02
CA LYS A 41 -25.59 -9.68 1.15
C LYS A 41 -25.27 -9.54 -0.34
N GLY A 42 -24.31 -8.68 -0.71
CA GLY A 42 -23.88 -8.48 -2.10
C GLY A 42 -24.62 -7.37 -2.86
N GLU A 43 -25.43 -6.56 -2.17
CA GLU A 43 -26.07 -5.39 -2.78
C GLU A 43 -25.08 -4.22 -2.87
N ILE A 44 -24.80 -3.75 -4.09
CA ILE A 44 -23.81 -2.67 -4.34
C ILE A 44 -24.44 -1.48 -5.10
N GLU A 45 -25.51 -1.73 -5.85
CA GLU A 45 -26.19 -0.71 -6.64
C GLU A 45 -27.17 0.11 -5.78
N LYS A 46 -27.09 1.45 -5.89
CA LYS A 46 -27.99 2.43 -5.23
C LYS A 46 -28.11 2.33 -3.70
N ILE A 47 -27.20 1.63 -3.01
CA ILE A 47 -27.21 1.55 -1.54
C ILE A 47 -26.65 2.79 -0.85
N ILE A 48 -25.68 3.47 -1.47
CA ILE A 48 -25.09 4.74 -1.05
C ILE A 48 -24.72 5.59 -2.27
N SER A 49 -24.49 6.89 -2.06
CA SER A 49 -24.08 7.81 -3.12
C SER A 49 -22.67 7.51 -3.61
N ASP A 50 -22.36 7.90 -4.85
CA ASP A 50 -21.02 7.75 -5.43
C ASP A 50 -19.96 8.52 -4.63
N THR A 51 -20.32 9.67 -4.06
CA THR A 51 -19.46 10.43 -3.15
C THR A 51 -19.12 9.63 -1.89
N GLN A 52 -20.11 8.95 -1.30
CA GLN A 52 -19.86 8.14 -0.10
C GLN A 52 -18.99 6.91 -0.41
N TRP A 53 -19.17 6.30 -1.58
CA TRP A 53 -18.25 5.26 -2.07
C TRP A 53 -16.81 5.76 -2.18
N LEU A 54 -16.59 6.98 -2.69
CA LEU A 54 -15.27 7.58 -2.80
C LEU A 54 -14.63 7.86 -1.44
N VAL A 55 -15.40 8.38 -0.48
CA VAL A 55 -14.91 8.65 0.88
C VAL A 55 -14.45 7.35 1.56
N ILE A 56 -15.27 6.29 1.50
CA ILE A 56 -14.93 4.99 2.09
C ILE A 56 -13.73 4.37 1.36
N ALA A 57 -13.69 4.46 0.03
CA ALA A 57 -12.56 3.98 -0.76
C ALA A 57 -11.25 4.65 -0.32
N HIS A 58 -11.26 5.97 -0.13
CA HIS A 58 -10.09 6.72 0.30
C HIS A 58 -9.68 6.37 1.74
N GLN A 59 -10.65 6.24 2.65
CA GLN A 59 -10.40 5.83 4.04
C GLN A 59 -9.74 4.45 4.14
N LEU A 60 -10.16 3.50 3.30
CA LEU A 60 -9.62 2.14 3.23
C LEU A 60 -8.41 2.00 2.29
N GLY A 61 -7.87 3.11 1.75
CA GLY A 61 -6.70 3.08 0.87
C GLY A 61 -6.95 2.40 -0.49
N VAL A 62 -8.20 2.27 -0.91
CA VAL A 62 -8.58 1.66 -2.19
C VAL A 62 -8.16 2.56 -3.34
N GLN A 63 -7.11 2.15 -4.06
CA GLN A 63 -6.62 2.93 -5.19
C GLN A 63 -7.59 2.85 -6.38
N VAL A 64 -8.08 4.02 -6.80
CA VAL A 64 -8.98 4.19 -7.97
C VAL A 64 -8.25 3.89 -9.29
N ARG A 65 -6.95 4.16 -9.33
CA ARG A 65 -6.06 3.79 -10.43
C ARG A 65 -5.07 2.77 -9.89
N ASP A 66 -4.93 1.64 -10.58
CA ASP A 66 -3.77 0.78 -10.37
C ASP A 66 -2.57 1.58 -10.90
N ASN A 67 -1.96 2.38 -10.02
CA ASN A 67 -0.63 2.94 -10.28
C ASN A 67 0.37 1.80 -10.16
N ALA A 68 0.26 0.80 -11.03
CA ALA A 68 1.27 -0.21 -11.24
C ALA A 68 2.43 0.50 -11.94
N TRP A 69 3.24 1.20 -11.14
CA TRP A 69 4.57 1.61 -11.56
C TRP A 69 5.28 0.33 -12.01
N LYS A 70 5.38 0.14 -13.34
CA LYS A 70 6.15 -0.96 -13.90
C LYS A 70 7.60 -0.68 -13.55
N VAL A 71 8.16 -1.52 -12.69
CA VAL A 71 9.58 -1.41 -12.34
C VAL A 71 10.37 -1.71 -13.60
N ALA A 72 11.12 -0.73 -14.08
CA ALA A 72 12.16 -0.98 -15.07
C ALA A 72 13.30 -1.71 -14.35
N ARG A 73 13.69 -2.89 -14.86
CA ARG A 73 14.90 -3.60 -14.43
C ARG A 73 16.12 -2.80 -14.87
N THR A 74 16.47 -1.77 -14.10
CA THR A 74 17.68 -0.96 -14.31
C THR A 74 18.89 -1.64 -13.68
N LYS A 75 20.10 -1.23 -14.07
CA LYS A 75 21.35 -1.73 -13.48
C LYS A 75 21.35 -1.60 -11.94
N ILE A 76 20.85 -0.48 -11.43
CA ILE A 76 20.70 -0.20 -9.99
C ILE A 76 19.74 -1.20 -9.33
N TYR A 77 18.65 -1.57 -10.01
CA TYR A 77 17.72 -2.56 -9.46
C TYR A 77 18.42 -3.92 -9.24
N VAL A 78 19.22 -4.35 -10.22
CA VAL A 78 19.99 -5.61 -10.13
C VAL A 78 21.02 -5.54 -9.01
N GLU A 79 21.80 -4.45 -8.92
CA GLU A 79 22.79 -4.26 -7.86
C GLU A 79 22.17 -4.29 -6.46
N VAL A 80 21.01 -3.65 -6.27
CA VAL A 80 20.29 -3.68 -4.98
C VAL A 80 19.73 -5.08 -4.68
N GLU A 81 19.23 -5.79 -5.69
CA GLU A 81 18.72 -7.16 -5.54
C GLU A 81 19.83 -8.14 -5.14
N ASP A 82 20.99 -8.05 -5.79
CA ASP A 82 22.18 -8.87 -5.50
C ASP A 82 22.75 -8.58 -4.11
N ALA A 83 22.86 -7.29 -3.75
CA ALA A 83 23.28 -6.87 -2.41
C ALA A 83 22.37 -7.47 -1.32
N LEU A 84 21.05 -7.41 -1.52
CA LEU A 84 20.09 -7.99 -0.58
C LEU A 84 20.16 -9.51 -0.52
N ASN A 85 20.37 -10.19 -1.65
CA ASN A 85 20.56 -11.64 -1.70
C ASN A 85 21.83 -12.06 -0.94
N PHE A 86 22.94 -11.34 -1.15
CA PHE A 86 24.20 -11.57 -0.44
C PHE A 86 24.04 -11.37 1.07
N CYS A 87 23.43 -10.25 1.48
CA CYS A 87 23.16 -9.97 2.89
C CYS A 87 22.30 -11.06 3.54
N GLN A 88 21.32 -11.59 2.81
CA GLN A 88 20.46 -12.68 3.29
C GLN A 88 21.22 -14.00 3.42
N GLN A 89 22.06 -14.35 2.44
CA GLN A 89 22.81 -15.60 2.45
C GLN A 89 23.89 -15.64 3.53
N TYR A 90 24.54 -14.50 3.79
CA TYR A 90 25.69 -14.41 4.69
C TYR A 90 25.39 -13.73 6.03
N SER A 91 24.12 -13.38 6.30
CA SER A 91 23.69 -12.63 7.49
C SER A 91 24.51 -11.35 7.72
N LYS A 92 24.78 -10.60 6.64
CA LYS A 92 25.58 -9.36 6.66
C LYS A 92 24.71 -8.14 6.42
N ALA A 93 25.19 -6.97 6.87
CA ALA A 93 24.61 -5.68 6.52
C ALA A 93 25.44 -4.99 5.42
N MET A 94 24.78 -4.27 4.51
CA MET A 94 25.41 -3.48 3.46
C MET A 94 24.76 -2.10 3.39
N ILE A 95 25.57 -1.06 3.21
CA ILE A 95 25.13 0.33 3.00
C ILE A 95 25.38 0.68 1.53
N LEU A 96 24.32 1.08 0.83
CA LEU A 96 24.36 1.49 -0.58
C LEU A 96 24.22 3.02 -0.66
N VAL A 97 25.29 3.70 -1.06
CA VAL A 97 25.34 5.17 -1.25
C VAL A 97 25.51 5.47 -2.73
N ASP A 98 24.60 6.26 -3.29
CA ASP A 98 24.55 6.57 -4.72
C ASP A 98 23.62 7.80 -4.91
N ASP A 99 23.54 8.36 -6.11
CA ASP A 99 22.91 9.65 -6.41
C ASP A 99 21.42 9.74 -6.06
N CYS A 100 20.98 10.91 -5.60
CA CYS A 100 19.59 11.16 -5.28
C CYS A 100 18.74 11.18 -6.57
N GLY A 101 17.59 10.49 -6.56
CA GLY A 101 16.64 10.49 -7.68
C GLY A 101 16.66 9.26 -8.59
N ILE A 102 17.68 8.40 -8.48
CA ILE A 102 17.82 7.19 -9.33
C ILE A 102 16.87 6.03 -8.96
N GLY A 103 15.98 6.23 -7.99
CA GLY A 103 14.94 5.27 -7.66
C GLY A 103 15.26 4.26 -6.55
N LYS A 104 16.34 4.43 -5.77
CA LYS A 104 16.72 3.54 -4.64
C LYS A 104 15.58 3.23 -3.67
N THR A 105 14.86 4.26 -3.21
CA THR A 105 13.74 4.09 -2.26
C THR A 105 12.59 3.28 -2.87
N PHE A 106 12.33 3.45 -4.17
CA PHE A 106 11.28 2.73 -4.87
C PHE A 106 11.67 1.27 -5.12
N CYS A 107 12.91 1.01 -5.55
CA CYS A 107 13.45 -0.34 -5.74
C CYS A 107 13.44 -1.15 -4.43
N ALA A 108 13.92 -0.56 -3.33
CA ALA A 108 13.92 -1.23 -2.02
C ALA A 108 12.50 -1.58 -1.53
N LYS A 109 11.53 -0.67 -1.72
CA LYS A 109 10.12 -0.95 -1.40
C LYS A 109 9.55 -2.09 -2.25
N HIS A 110 9.87 -2.12 -3.54
CA HIS A 110 9.40 -3.15 -4.45
C HIS A 110 9.98 -4.52 -4.13
N ILE A 111 11.31 -4.61 -3.90
CA ILE A 111 11.99 -5.87 -3.58
C ILE A 111 11.47 -6.47 -2.27
N ARG A 112 11.16 -5.64 -1.25
CA ARG A 112 10.52 -6.12 -0.02
C ARG A 112 9.12 -6.70 -0.25
N GLY A 113 8.33 -6.11 -1.15
CA GLY A 113 7.00 -6.62 -1.47
C GLY A 113 7.01 -8.05 -2.00
N ASN A 114 8.11 -8.47 -2.63
CA ASN A 114 8.29 -9.81 -3.18
C ASN A 114 8.90 -10.82 -2.18
N ASN A 115 9.43 -10.39 -1.02
CA ASN A 115 10.07 -11.30 -0.06
C ASN A 115 10.00 -10.77 1.38
N SER A 116 9.30 -11.48 2.27
CA SER A 116 8.82 -11.02 3.59
C SER A 116 9.88 -10.93 4.70
N ALA A 117 11.14 -11.33 4.47
CA ALA A 117 12.16 -11.47 5.52
C ALA A 117 13.37 -10.50 5.38
N ARG A 118 13.20 -9.31 4.79
CA ARG A 118 14.29 -8.33 4.58
C ARG A 118 14.01 -6.99 5.25
N THR A 119 14.93 -6.52 6.09
CA THR A 119 14.91 -5.18 6.69
C THR A 119 15.85 -4.26 5.92
N TYR A 120 15.40 -3.05 5.60
CA TYR A 120 16.26 -2.01 5.02
C TYR A 120 15.93 -0.66 5.66
N THR A 121 16.96 0.13 5.93
CA THR A 121 16.84 1.52 6.38
C THR A 121 17.36 2.41 5.27
N THR A 122 16.57 3.42 4.90
CA THR A 122 17.01 4.46 3.96
C THR A 122 17.12 5.75 4.73
N THR A 123 18.34 6.26 4.87
CA THR A 123 18.58 7.63 5.32
C THR A 123 18.75 8.49 4.08
N LYS A 124 18.01 9.60 4.01
CA LYS A 124 18.29 10.66 3.03
C LYS A 124 19.07 11.73 3.77
N GLU A 125 20.35 11.85 3.49
CA GLU A 125 21.11 13.01 3.92
C GLU A 125 20.62 14.21 3.11
N ARG A 126 20.02 15.21 3.78
CA ARG A 126 19.77 16.51 3.15
C ARG A 126 21.16 17.11 2.89
N LYS A 127 21.52 17.34 1.62
CA LYS A 127 22.65 18.24 1.32
C LYS A 127 22.40 19.53 2.10
N PRO A 128 23.34 19.98 2.96
CA PRO A 128 23.22 21.31 3.54
C PRO A 128 23.08 22.29 2.38
N LEU A 129 22.09 23.17 2.46
CA LEU A 129 21.98 24.29 1.55
C LEU A 129 23.24 25.14 1.77
N LEU A 130 24.25 24.94 0.94
CA LEU A 130 25.31 25.92 0.75
C LEU A 130 24.63 27.11 0.08
N THR A 131 24.08 28.01 0.88
CA THR A 131 23.78 29.36 0.42
C THR A 131 25.11 30.10 0.23
N PRO A 132 25.26 30.89 -0.86
CA PRO A 132 26.47 31.67 -1.14
C PRO A 132 26.83 32.64 -0.02
#